data_AF-U6DR25-F1
#
_entry.id   AF-U6DR25-F1
#
_cell.length_a   1.000
_cell.length_b   1.000
_cell.length_c   1.000
_cell.angle_alpha   90.00
_cell.angle_beta   90.00
_cell.angle_gamma   90.00
#
_symmetry.space_group_name_H-M   'P 1'
#
loop_
_entity.id
_entity.type
_entity.pdbx_description
1 polymer ?
#
loop_
_entity_poly.entity_id
_entity_poly.type
_entity_poly.pdbx_seq_one_letter_code
_entity_poly.pdbx_strand_id
1 'polypeptide(L)'
;EEEEEEDPLEEEFSCLWQECGFCSMDSSADLIRHVYFHCYHTKLKQWGLQALQSQANLSPCILDFQSRNIIPDIPDHFLCLWEHCESSFDNPEWFYRHVEAHSLCCEYQAIGKDNHVVLCGWKGCTCTFKDCRKLREHLRSHTQEKVVACPTCGGMFANNTKFLDHIRRQTSLDQQRFQCS
;
A
#
# COMPACT_ATOMS: atom_id res chain seq x y z
N GLU A 1 32.55 30.13 34.89
CA GLU A 1 31.99 30.19 33.54
C GLU A 1 31.98 28.75 33.06
N GLU A 2 30.88 28.05 33.34
CA GLU A 2 30.65 26.72 32.78
C GLU A 2 29.97 26.98 31.43
N GLU A 3 30.65 26.59 30.35
CA GLU A 3 30.11 26.65 29.00
C GLU A 3 28.96 25.65 28.93
N GLU A 4 27.72 26.16 28.81
CA GLU A 4 26.58 25.37 28.37
C GLU A 4 26.88 24.91 26.94
N GLU A 5 27.25 23.63 26.76
CA GLU A 5 27.22 22.98 25.45
C GLU A 5 25.76 23.05 24.97
N GLU A 6 25.46 23.97 24.05
CA GLU A 6 24.20 23.95 23.30
C GLU A 6 24.16 22.63 22.50
N ASP A 7 23.36 21.68 22.99
CA ASP A 7 22.95 20.50 22.25
C ASP A 7 22.44 20.96 20.87
N PRO A 8 22.97 20.46 19.74
CA PRO A 8 22.48 20.85 18.43
C PRO A 8 20.98 20.60 18.41
N LEU A 9 20.17 21.64 18.19
CA LEU A 9 18.71 21.54 18.10
C LEU A 9 18.35 20.44 17.09
N GLU A 10 17.99 19.24 17.57
CA GLU A 10 17.44 18.18 16.74
C GLU A 10 16.18 18.73 16.07
N GLU A 11 16.21 18.89 14.74
CA GLU A 11 15.07 19.43 14.00
C GLU A 11 14.03 18.31 13.87
N GLU A 12 12.96 18.41 14.67
CA GLU A 12 11.83 17.50 14.59
C GLU A 12 10.91 17.83 13.41
N PHE A 13 10.67 16.84 12.56
CA PHE A 13 9.73 16.93 11.44
C PHE A 13 8.46 16.14 11.71
N SER A 14 7.40 16.82 12.18
CA SER A 14 6.10 16.19 12.47
C SER A 14 5.14 16.23 11.27
N CYS A 15 4.38 15.14 11.08
CA CYS A 15 3.31 15.10 10.08
C CYS A 15 2.08 15.87 10.56
N LEU A 16 1.59 16.77 9.69
CA LEU A 16 0.42 17.61 9.97
C LEU A 16 -0.91 16.99 9.53
N TRP A 17 -0.90 15.74 9.05
CA TRP A 17 -2.14 15.06 8.70
C TRP A 17 -2.95 14.77 9.97
N GLN A 18 -4.24 15.13 9.95
CA GLN A 18 -5.11 14.96 11.11
C GLN A 18 -5.05 13.52 11.64
N GLU A 19 -4.83 13.34 12.94
CA GLU A 19 -4.81 12.02 13.61
C GLU A 19 -3.73 11.05 13.08
N CYS A 20 -2.64 11.55 12.49
CA CYS A 20 -1.52 10.70 12.05
C CYS A 20 -0.52 10.44 13.19
N GLY A 21 0.03 11.51 13.78
CA GLY A 21 0.98 11.42 14.89
C GLY A 21 2.41 10.99 14.53
N PHE A 22 2.75 10.94 13.23
CA PHE A 22 4.12 10.64 12.79
C PHE A 22 5.09 11.81 13.05
N CYS A 23 6.31 11.48 13.46
CA CYS A 23 7.45 12.38 13.54
C CYS A 23 8.72 11.67 13.05
N SER A 24 9.65 12.42 12.46
CA SER A 24 11.00 11.97 12.15
C SER A 24 12.00 12.92 12.77
N MET A 25 13.09 12.36 13.31
CA MET A 25 14.22 13.12 13.83
C MET A 25 15.21 13.33 12.69
N ASP A 26 15.63 14.57 12.45
CA ASP A 26 16.74 14.96 11.55
C ASP A 26 16.59 14.65 10.05
N SER A 27 15.50 14.01 9.59
CA SER A 27 15.29 13.67 8.18
C SER A 27 13.98 14.23 7.62
N SER A 28 14.08 15.37 6.94
CA SER A 28 12.98 15.91 6.14
C SER A 28 12.56 14.97 5.00
N ALA A 29 13.45 14.11 4.51
CA ALA A 29 13.15 13.12 3.47
C ALA A 29 12.14 12.07 3.94
N ASP A 30 12.21 11.67 5.22
CA ASP A 30 11.28 10.72 5.81
C ASP A 30 9.88 11.30 5.87
N LEU A 31 9.76 12.56 6.29
CA LEU A 31 8.50 13.27 6.29
C LEU A 31 7.93 13.40 4.87
N ILE A 32 8.75 13.68 3.86
CA ILE A 32 8.30 13.76 2.46
C ILE A 32 7.74 12.42 1.97
N ARG A 33 8.47 11.33 2.19
CA ARG A 33 8.02 9.96 1.84
C ARG A 33 6.72 9.59 2.54
N HIS A 34 6.65 9.92 3.83
CA HIS A 34 5.46 9.76 4.65
C HIS A 34 4.25 10.49 4.06
N VAL A 35 4.41 11.77 3.70
CA VAL A 35 3.35 12.56 3.07
C VAL A 35 2.94 12.01 1.70
N TYR A 36 3.88 11.53 0.87
CA TYR A 36 3.52 10.85 -0.39
C TYR A 36 2.64 9.63 -0.16
N PHE A 37 2.90 8.86 0.90
CA PHE A 37 2.08 7.72 1.23
C PHE A 37 0.68 8.14 1.71
N HIS A 38 0.51 9.28 2.40
CA HIS A 38 -0.83 9.78 2.67
C HIS A 38 -1.60 10.15 1.40
N CYS A 39 -0.96 10.74 0.39
CA CYS A 39 -1.61 10.98 -0.91
C CYS A 39 -2.09 9.66 -1.52
N TYR A 40 -1.24 8.63 -1.48
CA TYR A 40 -1.58 7.28 -1.93
C TYR A 40 -2.73 6.67 -1.12
N HIS A 41 -2.66 6.72 0.21
CA HIS A 41 -3.70 6.23 1.12
C HIS A 41 -5.05 6.92 0.90
N THR A 42 -5.03 8.22 0.67
CA THR A 42 -6.24 9.01 0.35
C THR A 42 -6.88 8.55 -0.95
N LYS A 43 -6.06 8.32 -1.99
CA LYS A 43 -6.52 7.72 -3.26
C LYS A 43 -7.15 6.35 -3.03
N LEU A 44 -6.54 5.49 -2.20
CA LEU A 44 -7.11 4.18 -1.88
C LEU A 44 -8.43 4.27 -1.11
N LYS A 45 -8.57 5.23 -0.19
CA LYS A 45 -9.83 5.49 0.54
C LYS A 45 -10.94 5.91 -0.43
N GLN A 46 -10.61 6.73 -1.44
CA GLN A 46 -11.56 7.10 -2.47
C GLN A 46 -12.04 5.89 -3.29
N TRP A 47 -11.14 4.99 -3.65
CA TRP A 47 -11.51 3.73 -4.32
C TRP A 47 -12.35 2.82 -3.42
N GLY A 48 -12.07 2.76 -2.12
CA GLY A 48 -12.89 2.02 -1.17
C GLY A 48 -14.29 2.59 -1.02
N LEU A 49 -14.42 3.92 -0.99
CA LEU A 49 -15.70 4.60 -1.00
C LEU A 49 -16.51 4.26 -2.26
N GLN A 50 -15.88 4.32 -3.45
CA GLN A 50 -16.52 3.93 -4.70
C GLN A 50 -16.96 2.46 -4.70
N ALA A 51 -16.11 1.56 -4.19
CA ALA A 51 -16.44 0.15 -4.05
C ALA A 51 -17.65 -0.06 -3.11
N LEU A 52 -17.76 0.68 -2.00
CA LEU A 52 -18.93 0.63 -1.12
C LEU A 52 -20.19 1.16 -1.80
N GLN A 53 -20.10 2.29 -2.50
CA GLN A 53 -21.23 2.88 -3.22
C GLN A 53 -21.79 1.95 -4.31
N SER A 54 -20.95 1.07 -4.87
CA SER A 54 -21.40 0.04 -5.81
C SER A 54 -22.21 -1.10 -5.18
N GLN A 55 -22.25 -1.19 -3.84
CA GLN A 55 -22.87 -2.27 -3.08
C GLN A 55 -24.06 -1.75 -2.25
N ALA A 56 -25.28 -1.88 -2.78
CA ALA A 56 -26.49 -1.33 -2.14
C ALA A 56 -26.83 -1.92 -0.75
N ASN A 57 -26.29 -3.09 -0.39
CA ASN A 57 -26.66 -3.84 0.81
C ASN A 57 -25.59 -3.85 1.91
N LEU A 58 -24.53 -3.05 1.79
CA LEU A 58 -23.46 -3.00 2.79
C LEU A 58 -23.59 -1.77 3.67
N SER A 59 -23.56 -1.98 4.99
CA SER A 59 -23.45 -0.90 5.97
C SER A 59 -22.05 -0.27 5.92
N PRO A 60 -21.89 1.00 6.34
CA PRO A 60 -20.58 1.59 6.57
C PRO A 60 -19.76 0.79 7.58
N CYS A 61 -18.45 0.99 7.55
CA CYS A 61 -17.57 0.41 8.56
C CYS A 61 -17.88 1.00 9.94
N ILE A 62 -17.91 0.16 10.97
CA ILE A 62 -18.23 0.55 12.37
C ILE A 62 -16.99 0.69 13.26
N LEU A 63 -15.80 0.40 12.72
CA LEU A 63 -14.55 0.56 13.48
C LEU A 63 -14.24 2.04 13.67
N ASP A 64 -13.43 2.30 14.70
CA ASP A 64 -13.04 3.64 15.10
C ASP A 64 -12.36 4.42 13.95
N PHE A 65 -12.62 5.72 13.91
CA PHE A 65 -12.09 6.66 12.94
C PHE A 65 -10.78 7.29 13.39
N GLN A 66 -10.39 7.18 14.66
CA GLN A 66 -9.14 7.79 15.15
C GLN A 66 -7.90 7.24 14.43
N SER A 67 -7.92 5.97 14.00
CA SER A 67 -6.82 5.37 13.24
C SER A 67 -6.89 5.61 11.73
N ARG A 68 -7.86 6.39 11.22
CA ARG A 68 -8.17 6.46 9.78
C ARG A 68 -7.09 7.09 8.91
N ASN A 69 -6.18 7.82 9.53
CA ASN A 69 -5.06 8.49 8.89
C ASN A 69 -3.72 7.97 9.40
N ILE A 70 -3.70 6.95 10.25
CA ILE A 70 -2.46 6.27 10.62
C ILE A 70 -2.06 5.39 9.43
N ILE A 71 -0.89 5.66 8.88
CA ILE A 71 -0.29 4.88 7.79
C ILE A 71 0.80 3.98 8.37
N PRO A 72 1.08 2.82 7.75
CA PRO A 72 2.10 1.91 8.25
C PRO A 72 3.49 2.56 8.19
N ASP A 73 4.45 1.99 8.92
CA ASP A 73 5.85 2.36 8.79
C ASP A 73 6.31 2.14 7.34
N ILE A 74 6.94 3.18 6.77
CA ILE A 74 7.34 3.22 5.38
C ILE A 74 8.84 2.96 5.33
N PRO A 75 9.32 2.03 4.48
CA PRO A 75 10.75 1.81 4.31
C PRO A 75 11.43 3.09 3.81
N ASP A 76 12.74 3.22 4.07
CA ASP A 76 13.53 4.39 3.65
C ASP A 76 13.36 4.69 2.16
N HIS A 77 13.41 3.66 1.31
CA HIS A 77 13.16 3.80 -0.12
C HIS A 77 12.42 2.58 -0.65
N PHE A 78 11.57 2.78 -1.66
CA PHE A 78 10.97 1.69 -2.41
C PHE A 78 11.95 1.23 -3.51
N LEU A 79 12.60 0.09 -3.28
CA LEU A 79 13.60 -0.47 -4.18
C LEU A 79 12.98 -1.48 -5.14
N CYS A 80 13.24 -1.32 -6.44
CA CYS A 80 12.90 -2.34 -7.42
C CYS A 80 13.94 -3.46 -7.34
N LEU A 81 13.51 -4.70 -7.10
CA LEU A 81 14.39 -5.88 -7.10
C LEU A 81 14.25 -6.69 -8.39
N TRP A 82 13.81 -6.04 -9.47
CA TRP A 82 13.85 -6.64 -10.80
C TRP A 82 15.30 -6.80 -11.26
N GLU A 83 15.64 -7.92 -11.88
CA GLU A 83 17.00 -8.19 -12.34
C GLU A 83 17.47 -7.10 -13.31
N HIS A 84 18.66 -6.55 -13.03
CA HIS A 84 19.24 -5.43 -13.78
C HIS A 84 18.44 -4.12 -13.73
N CYS A 85 17.56 -3.95 -12.73
CA CYS A 85 16.90 -2.68 -12.44
C CYS A 85 17.48 -2.05 -11.17
N GLU A 86 17.97 -0.81 -11.28
CA GLU A 86 18.55 -0.05 -10.15
C GLU A 86 17.63 1.09 -9.69
N SER A 87 16.34 1.06 -10.08
CA SER A 87 15.41 2.13 -9.75
C SER A 87 14.98 2.11 -8.29
N SER A 88 15.01 3.29 -7.66
CA SER A 88 14.51 3.57 -6.32
C SER A 88 13.52 4.74 -6.34
N PHE A 89 12.59 4.74 -5.40
CA PHE A 89 11.52 5.75 -5.34
C PHE A 89 11.18 6.11 -3.90
N ASP A 90 10.84 7.38 -3.70
CA ASP A 90 10.26 7.91 -2.46
C ASP A 90 8.73 7.88 -2.49
N ASN A 91 8.15 7.88 -3.69
CA ASN A 91 6.72 7.89 -3.90
C ASN A 91 6.19 6.47 -4.19
N PRO A 92 5.29 5.92 -3.36
CA PRO A 92 4.79 4.55 -3.54
C PRO A 92 4.02 4.36 -4.84
N GLU A 93 3.24 5.34 -5.29
CA GLU A 93 2.50 5.27 -6.56
C GLU A 93 3.46 5.13 -7.76
N TRP A 94 4.57 5.86 -7.72
CA TRP A 94 5.57 5.82 -8.79
C TRP A 94 6.31 4.49 -8.79
N PHE A 95 6.64 3.96 -7.61
CA PHE A 95 7.21 2.63 -7.46
C PHE A 95 6.30 1.55 -8.03
N TYR A 96 5.02 1.51 -7.63
CA TYR A 96 4.10 0.48 -8.11
C TYR A 96 3.91 0.56 -9.63
N ARG A 97 3.73 1.78 -10.18
CA ARG A 97 3.65 1.99 -11.62
C ARG A 97 4.92 1.55 -12.36
N HIS A 98 6.10 1.83 -11.80
CA HIS A 98 7.37 1.37 -12.36
C HIS A 98 7.42 -0.17 -12.40
N VAL A 99 7.07 -0.84 -11.30
CA VAL A 99 7.08 -2.30 -11.26
C VAL A 99 6.10 -2.90 -12.26
N GLU A 100 4.90 -2.33 -12.40
CA GLU A 100 3.95 -2.76 -13.43
C GLU A 100 4.49 -2.60 -14.85
N ALA A 101 5.35 -1.62 -15.12
CA ALA A 101 5.94 -1.43 -16.45
C ALA A 101 6.83 -2.59 -16.89
N HIS A 102 7.50 -3.29 -15.95
CA HIS A 102 8.26 -4.51 -16.28
C HIS A 102 7.37 -5.57 -16.92
N SER A 103 6.12 -5.72 -16.44
CA SER A 103 5.16 -6.66 -17.02
C SER A 103 4.82 -6.37 -18.49
N LEU A 104 5.01 -5.13 -18.95
CA LEU A 104 4.75 -4.70 -20.33
C LEU A 104 5.97 -4.83 -21.25
N CYS A 105 7.17 -4.77 -20.67
CA CYS A 105 8.43 -4.85 -21.40
C CYS A 105 9.03 -6.26 -21.44
N CYS A 106 8.49 -7.21 -20.66
CA CYS A 106 8.98 -8.59 -20.68
C CYS A 106 8.80 -9.26 -22.05
N GLU A 107 9.88 -9.86 -22.53
CA GLU A 107 9.85 -10.69 -23.73
C GLU A 107 9.21 -12.06 -23.45
N TYR A 108 8.48 -12.58 -24.43
CA TYR A 108 7.95 -13.94 -24.38
C TYR A 108 9.10 -14.94 -24.58
N GLN A 109 9.26 -15.88 -23.65
CA GLN A 109 10.16 -17.02 -23.82
C GLN A 109 9.37 -18.25 -24.27
N ALA A 110 9.90 -18.98 -25.25
CA ALA A 110 9.32 -20.23 -25.73
C ALA A 110 9.85 -21.42 -24.90
N ILE A 111 8.97 -22.12 -24.19
CA ILE A 111 9.31 -23.34 -23.42
C ILE A 111 8.95 -24.63 -24.20
N GLY A 112 8.59 -24.50 -25.48
CA GLY A 112 8.24 -25.61 -26.37
C GLY A 112 7.77 -25.12 -27.74
N LYS A 113 7.26 -26.04 -28.59
CA LYS A 113 6.90 -25.72 -29.98
C LYS A 113 5.80 -24.65 -30.13
N ASP A 114 4.94 -24.44 -29.14
CA ASP A 114 3.81 -23.49 -29.26
C ASP A 114 3.41 -22.73 -27.98
N ASN A 115 4.13 -22.90 -26.84
CA ASN A 115 3.72 -22.28 -25.57
C ASN A 115 4.68 -21.17 -25.14
N HIS A 116 4.33 -19.94 -25.51
CA HIS A 116 5.00 -18.72 -25.08
C HIS A 116 4.59 -18.40 -23.64
N VAL A 117 5.57 -18.13 -22.79
CA VAL A 117 5.34 -17.68 -21.41
C VAL A 117 6.13 -16.42 -21.12
N VAL A 118 5.66 -15.67 -20.13
CA VAL A 118 6.31 -14.48 -19.60
C VAL A 118 6.87 -14.84 -18.23
N LEU A 119 8.15 -14.54 -17.98
CA LEU A 119 8.81 -14.83 -16.71
C LEU A 119 8.76 -13.61 -15.80
N CYS A 120 8.69 -13.87 -14.49
CA CYS A 120 8.96 -12.84 -13.52
C CYS A 120 10.48 -12.65 -13.38
N GLY A 121 10.99 -11.45 -13.66
CA GLY A 121 12.39 -11.09 -13.47
C GLY A 121 12.70 -10.59 -12.07
N TRP A 122 11.82 -10.80 -11.08
CA TRP A 122 12.11 -10.41 -9.70
C TRP A 122 13.19 -11.30 -9.11
N LYS A 123 14.16 -10.72 -8.39
CA LYS A 123 15.27 -11.44 -7.78
C LYS A 123 14.77 -12.62 -6.94
N GLY A 124 15.17 -13.84 -7.32
CA GLY A 124 14.82 -15.09 -6.64
C GLY A 124 13.41 -15.62 -6.94
N CYS A 125 12.67 -15.02 -7.88
CA CYS A 125 11.38 -15.52 -8.33
C CYS A 125 11.55 -16.41 -9.57
N THR A 126 10.90 -17.58 -9.56
CA THR A 126 10.92 -18.53 -10.69
C THR A 126 9.54 -18.69 -11.33
N CYS A 127 8.59 -17.82 -10.98
CA CYS A 127 7.23 -17.90 -11.49
C CYS A 127 7.14 -17.53 -12.97
N THR A 128 6.29 -18.26 -13.70
CA THR A 128 6.01 -18.05 -15.12
C THR A 128 4.51 -17.90 -15.36
N PHE A 129 4.15 -17.12 -16.39
CA PHE A 129 2.77 -16.73 -16.67
C PHE A 129 2.46 -16.83 -18.15
N LYS A 130 1.20 -17.12 -18.48
CA LYS A 130 0.73 -17.22 -19.88
C LYS A 130 0.61 -15.87 -20.60
N ASP A 131 0.48 -14.77 -19.83
CA ASP A 131 0.27 -13.43 -20.37
C ASP A 131 0.76 -12.35 -19.40
N CYS A 132 0.99 -11.15 -19.94
CA CYS A 132 1.49 -9.99 -19.19
C CYS A 132 0.52 -9.53 -18.09
N ARG A 133 -0.79 -9.74 -18.26
CA ARG A 133 -1.80 -9.37 -17.25
C ARG A 133 -1.67 -10.22 -16.00
N LYS A 134 -1.41 -11.52 -16.15
CA LYS A 134 -1.16 -12.45 -15.04
C LYS A 134 0.17 -12.16 -14.34
N LEU A 135 1.21 -11.81 -15.10
CA LEU A 135 2.45 -11.33 -14.50
C LEU A 135 2.20 -10.06 -13.66
N ARG A 136 1.50 -9.06 -14.20
CA ARG A 136 1.17 -7.82 -13.47
C ARG A 136 0.47 -8.09 -12.14
N GLU A 137 -0.56 -8.94 -12.16
CA GLU A 137 -1.27 -9.35 -10.93
C GLU A 137 -0.31 -9.98 -9.91
N HIS A 138 0.65 -10.80 -10.37
CA HIS A 138 1.65 -11.44 -9.52
C HIS A 138 2.66 -10.44 -8.93
N LEU A 139 3.06 -9.39 -9.63
CA LEU A 139 4.05 -8.43 -9.14
C LEU A 139 3.63 -7.74 -7.82
N ARG A 140 2.32 -7.65 -7.57
CA ARG A 140 1.77 -7.17 -6.29
C ARG A 140 2.20 -8.02 -5.09
N SER A 141 2.52 -9.29 -5.30
CA SER A 141 3.05 -10.17 -4.24
C SER A 141 4.49 -9.82 -3.85
N HIS A 142 5.25 -9.17 -4.73
CA HIS A 142 6.58 -8.69 -4.42
C HIS A 142 6.54 -7.32 -3.75
N THR A 143 5.71 -6.41 -4.27
CA THR A 143 5.60 -5.04 -3.78
C THR A 143 4.70 -4.87 -2.56
N GLN A 144 3.91 -5.91 -2.22
CA GLN A 144 2.89 -5.89 -1.18
C GLN A 144 1.83 -4.78 -1.37
N GLU A 145 1.67 -4.31 -2.62
CA GLU A 145 0.75 -3.24 -2.99
C GLU A 145 -0.66 -3.49 -2.45
N LYS A 146 -1.20 -2.49 -1.74
CA LYS A 146 -2.61 -2.46 -1.36
C LYS A 146 -3.35 -1.57 -2.35
N VAL A 147 -4.49 -2.03 -2.84
CA VAL A 147 -5.20 -1.39 -3.96
C VAL A 147 -6.51 -0.73 -3.54
N VAL A 148 -6.90 -0.84 -2.27
CA VAL A 148 -8.13 -0.24 -1.75
C VAL A 148 -8.00 -0.04 -0.25
N ALA A 149 -8.61 1.01 0.30
CA ALA A 149 -8.63 1.26 1.73
C ALA A 149 -10.03 1.63 2.23
N CYS A 150 -10.34 1.27 3.47
CA CYS A 150 -11.61 1.63 4.10
C CYS A 150 -11.64 3.14 4.37
N PRO A 151 -12.65 3.88 3.88
CA PRO A 151 -12.73 5.32 4.12
C PRO A 151 -13.00 5.68 5.59
N THR A 152 -13.55 4.76 6.39
CA THR A 152 -13.84 5.00 7.81
C THR A 152 -12.65 4.77 8.72
N CYS A 153 -12.08 3.56 8.72
CA CYS A 153 -11.03 3.18 9.67
C CYS A 153 -9.61 3.24 9.08
N GLY A 154 -9.48 3.54 7.78
CA GLY A 154 -8.18 3.65 7.10
C GLY A 154 -7.51 2.32 6.74
N GLY A 155 -8.07 1.16 7.14
CA GLY A 155 -7.47 -0.15 6.84
C GLY A 155 -7.26 -0.39 5.33
N MET A 156 -6.09 -0.88 4.94
CA MET A 156 -5.70 -1.10 3.54
C MET A 156 -5.74 -2.59 3.15
N PHE A 157 -6.18 -2.90 1.93
CA PHE A 157 -6.43 -4.27 1.47
C PHE A 157 -5.81 -4.55 0.10
N ALA A 158 -5.39 -5.80 -0.10
CA ALA A 158 -4.73 -6.24 -1.34
C ALA A 158 -5.70 -6.41 -2.53
N ASN A 159 -7.02 -6.48 -2.28
CA ASN A 159 -8.05 -6.53 -3.31
C ASN A 159 -9.44 -6.17 -2.75
N ASN A 160 -10.40 -5.96 -3.65
CA ASN A 160 -11.78 -5.63 -3.30
C ASN A 160 -12.48 -6.72 -2.49
N THR A 161 -12.23 -8.02 -2.76
CA THR A 161 -12.86 -9.10 -2.00
C THR A 161 -12.51 -9.01 -0.52
N LYS A 162 -11.22 -8.84 -0.18
CA LYS A 162 -10.76 -8.70 1.21
C LYS A 162 -11.32 -7.45 1.89
N PHE A 163 -11.45 -6.36 1.14
CA PHE A 163 -12.08 -5.14 1.64
C PHE A 163 -13.58 -5.33 1.93
N LEU A 164 -14.34 -5.93 1.02
CA LEU A 164 -15.76 -6.19 1.24
C LEU A 164 -15.99 -7.18 2.39
N ASP A 165 -15.12 -8.20 2.53
CA ASP A 165 -15.16 -9.13 3.65
C ASP A 165 -14.91 -8.43 4.99
N HIS A 166 -14.02 -7.44 5.03
CA HIS A 166 -13.80 -6.62 6.22
C HIS A 166 -15.08 -5.91 6.68
N ILE A 167 -15.88 -5.38 5.75
CA ILE A 167 -17.14 -4.71 6.05
C ILE A 167 -18.20 -5.73 6.50
N ARG A 168 -18.37 -6.84 5.77
CA ARG A 168 -19.38 -7.87 6.08
C ARG A 168 -19.20 -8.49 7.47
N ARG A 169 -17.96 -8.74 7.89
CA ARG A 169 -17.66 -9.30 9.21
C ARG A 169 -18.14 -8.41 10.35
N GLN A 170 -18.19 -7.10 10.12
CA GLN A 170 -18.69 -6.16 11.12
C GLN A 170 -20.22 -6.24 11.23
N THR A 171 -20.94 -6.38 10.12
CA THR A 171 -22.40 -6.57 10.12
C THR A 171 -22.80 -7.84 10.89
N SER A 172 -22.03 -8.93 10.77
CA SER A 172 -22.29 -10.16 11.56
C SER A 172 -22.03 -9.99 13.06
N LEU A 173 -21.04 -9.17 13.44
CA LEU A 173 -20.75 -8.89 14.85
C LEU A 173 -21.82 -7.96 15.46
N ASP A 174 -22.29 -6.97 14.69
CA ASP A 174 -23.35 -6.05 15.13
C ASP A 174 -24.67 -6.79 15.42
N GLN A 175 -25.01 -7.79 14.60
CA GLN A 175 -26.16 -8.67 14.85
C GLN A 175 -26.02 -9.54 16.11
N GLN A 176 -24.79 -9.83 16.57
CA GLN A 176 -24.53 -10.62 17.78
C GLN A 176 -24.49 -9.76 19.06
N ARG A 177 -24.36 -8.43 18.97
CA ARG A 177 -24.34 -7.53 20.13
C ARG A 177 -25.72 -7.28 20.75
N PHE A 178 -26.79 -7.83 20.17
CA PHE A 178 -28.18 -7.70 20.67
C PHE A 178 -28.70 -8.90 21.48
N GLN A 179 -27.85 -9.81 21.95
CA GLN A 179 -28.26 -10.87 22.89
C GLN A 179 -27.42 -10.85 24.17
N CYS A 180 -27.88 -10.07 25.13
CA CYS A 180 -27.76 -10.43 26.54
C CYS A 180 -29.12 -10.23 27.20
N SER A 181 -29.68 -11.34 27.70
CA SER A 181 -30.84 -11.40 28.60
C SER A 181 -30.43 -11.13 30.04
#